data_AF-A0A3N4IA72-F1
#
_entry.id   AF-A0A3N4IA72-F1
#
_cell.length_a   1.000
_cell.length_b   1.000
_cell.length_c   1.000
_cell.angle_alpha   90.00
_cell.angle_beta   90.00
_cell.angle_gamma   90.00
#
_symmetry.space_group_name_H-M   'P 1'
#
loop_
_entity.id
_entity.type
_entity.pdbx_description
1 polymer ?
#
loop_
_entity_poly.entity_id
_entity_poly.type
_entity_poly.pdbx_seq_one_letter_code
_entity_poly.pdbx_strand_id
1 'polypeptide(L)'
;METQQSSQPEPLILLSLDGGGIRGVSTLCILHEIMLRLQSDLNLDKLPKPCDYFHLIGGTSTGGLIALMLGRLKMSTKEAIDSYAFLAGKIFGNENRKGQALVGFLDRLNAEKGTFKATTFVNEIKNVLSSIGVNPDARMMDDIRIGQCKLPNTSDNPAKSHTTDAGNDTSLARPEKGKAFVCALSSINTTFPRLFRTYPVRSNPSANCMIWEAARATTAAPTYFKPIDIAQEYGGKDTFTPWSQAYVEKNDLDAFKKASPR
;
A
#
# COMPACT_ATOMS: atom_id res chain seq x y z
N MET A 1 20.59 -36.12 27.21
CA MET A 1 19.16 -35.80 27.14
C MET A 1 19.04 -34.54 26.31
N GLU A 2 18.83 -34.69 25.00
CA GLU A 2 18.59 -33.56 24.11
C GLU A 2 17.17 -33.04 24.37
N THR A 3 17.07 -31.82 24.86
CA THR A 3 15.81 -31.10 24.99
C THR A 3 15.25 -30.86 23.59
N GLN A 4 14.18 -31.59 23.26
CA GLN A 4 13.30 -31.26 22.12
C GLN A 4 12.77 -29.85 22.34
N GLN A 5 13.36 -28.88 21.64
CA GLN A 5 12.83 -27.53 21.58
C GLN A 5 11.55 -27.58 20.76
N SER A 6 10.39 -27.52 21.41
CA SER A 6 9.10 -27.46 20.71
C SER A 6 9.13 -26.24 19.79
N SER A 7 9.10 -26.46 18.47
CA SER A 7 9.10 -25.40 17.47
C SER A 7 7.74 -24.71 17.48
N GLN A 8 7.54 -23.78 18.42
CA GLN A 8 6.40 -22.88 18.36
C GLN A 8 6.50 -22.08 17.05
N PRO A 9 5.41 -21.94 16.28
CA PRO A 9 5.43 -21.19 15.03
C PRO A 9 5.86 -19.73 15.30
N GLU A 10 6.71 -19.18 14.43
CA GLU A 10 7.16 -17.79 14.53
C GLU A 10 5.94 -16.86 14.61
N PRO A 11 5.88 -15.91 15.56
CA PRO A 11 4.73 -15.04 15.71
C PRO A 11 4.55 -14.16 14.47
N LEU A 12 3.29 -14.00 14.04
CA LEU A 12 2.95 -13.06 12.99
C LEU A 12 3.01 -11.62 13.52
N ILE A 13 3.82 -10.80 12.85
CA ILE A 13 4.03 -9.38 13.19
C ILE A 13 3.34 -8.53 12.13
N LEU A 14 2.39 -7.69 12.56
CA LEU A 14 1.56 -6.85 11.69
C LEU A 14 1.81 -5.38 12.00
N LEU A 15 1.85 -4.54 10.96
CA LEU A 15 1.92 -3.09 11.08
C LEU A 15 0.62 -2.48 10.56
N SER A 16 -0.10 -1.76 11.43
CA SER A 16 -1.28 -0.98 11.09
C SER A 16 -0.97 0.51 11.09
N LEU A 17 -1.40 1.20 10.05
CA LEU A 17 -1.14 2.61 9.82
C LEU A 17 -2.45 3.35 9.59
N ASP A 18 -2.75 4.26 10.49
CA ASP A 18 -4.01 5.02 10.46
C ASP A 18 -3.96 6.19 9.46
N GLY A 19 -5.15 6.66 9.09
CA GLY A 19 -5.32 7.87 8.29
C GLY A 19 -5.12 9.15 9.12
N GLY A 20 -4.56 10.21 8.52
CA GLY A 20 -4.36 11.46 9.26
C GLY A 20 -4.00 12.69 8.43
N GLY A 21 -4.09 12.63 7.10
CA GLY A 21 -3.59 13.69 6.23
C GLY A 21 -2.08 13.89 6.42
N ILE A 22 -1.61 15.13 6.39
CA ILE A 22 -0.19 15.49 6.55
C ILE A 22 0.46 14.95 7.84
N ARG A 23 -0.35 14.66 8.88
CA ARG A 23 0.12 14.07 10.14
C ARG A 23 0.75 12.67 9.97
N GLY A 24 0.61 12.03 8.81
CA GLY A 24 1.31 10.78 8.51
C GLY A 24 2.84 10.87 8.61
N VAL A 25 3.42 12.07 8.49
CA VAL A 25 4.85 12.28 8.79
C VAL A 25 5.18 11.89 10.24
N SER A 26 4.30 12.18 11.20
CA SER A 26 4.51 11.81 12.60
C SER A 26 4.51 10.29 12.80
N THR A 27 3.58 9.57 12.16
CA THR A 27 3.55 8.10 12.16
C THR A 27 4.86 7.53 11.62
N LEU A 28 5.38 8.09 10.52
CA LEU A 28 6.65 7.68 9.94
C LEU A 28 7.86 8.01 10.83
N CYS A 29 7.87 9.16 11.52
CA CYS A 29 8.91 9.49 12.50
C CYS A 29 8.94 8.50 13.66
N ILE A 30 7.78 8.15 14.22
CA ILE A 30 7.67 7.14 15.29
C ILE A 30 8.20 5.79 14.81
N LEU A 31 7.79 5.36 13.61
CA LEU A 31 8.27 4.11 13.04
C LEU A 31 9.77 4.15 12.73
N HIS A 32 10.30 5.28 12.25
CA HIS A 32 11.73 5.47 12.00
C HIS A 32 12.55 5.27 13.26
N GLU A 33 12.13 5.86 14.37
CA GLU A 33 12.74 5.70 15.68
C GLU A 33 12.69 4.25 16.19
N ILE A 34 11.61 3.50 15.90
CA ILE A 34 11.54 2.06 16.19
C ILE A 34 12.57 1.29 15.36
N MET A 35 12.68 1.58 14.07
CA MET A 35 13.64 0.89 13.18
C MET A 35 15.09 1.24 13.52
N LEU A 36 15.38 2.45 14.02
CA LEU A 36 16.70 2.83 14.53
C LEU A 36 17.07 2.07 15.80
N ARG A 37 16.14 1.94 16.75
CA ARG A 37 16.36 1.10 17.95
C ARG A 37 16.62 -0.35 17.56
N LEU A 38 15.84 -0.88 16.63
CA LEU A 38 16.05 -2.23 16.09
C LEU A 38 17.43 -2.40 15.44
N GLN A 39 17.89 -1.39 14.69
CA GLN A 39 19.24 -1.37 14.12
C GLN A 39 20.30 -1.48 15.22
N SER A 40 20.16 -0.69 16.29
CA SER A 40 21.08 -0.68 17.43
C SER A 40 21.06 -2.00 18.20
N ASP A 41 19.86 -2.46 18.60
CA ASP A 41 19.67 -3.65 19.44
C ASP A 41 20.15 -4.93 18.75
N LEU A 42 20.03 -4.99 17.42
CA LEU A 42 20.49 -6.12 16.60
C LEU A 42 21.89 -5.90 15.99
N ASN A 43 22.54 -4.77 16.29
CA ASN A 43 23.86 -4.40 15.78
C ASN A 43 23.98 -4.52 14.25
N LEU A 44 23.04 -3.91 13.52
CA LEU A 44 22.97 -3.95 12.05
C LEU A 44 23.73 -2.78 11.42
N ASP A 45 24.51 -3.06 10.38
CA ASP A 45 25.30 -2.05 9.65
C ASP A 45 24.44 -0.99 8.95
N LYS A 46 23.18 -1.33 8.62
CA LYS A 46 22.26 -0.49 7.86
C LYS A 46 20.90 -0.45 8.53
N LEU A 47 20.21 0.67 8.38
CA LEU A 47 18.82 0.83 8.82
C LEU A 47 17.95 -0.27 8.18
N PRO A 48 17.35 -1.18 8.98
CA PRO A 48 16.48 -2.22 8.46
C PRO A 48 15.23 -1.64 7.79
N LYS A 49 14.73 -2.32 6.75
CA LYS A 49 13.48 -1.95 6.09
C LYS A 49 12.29 -2.59 6.81
N PRO A 50 11.15 -1.89 6.96
CA PRO A 50 9.96 -2.47 7.59
C PRO A 50 9.49 -3.77 6.93
N CYS A 51 9.60 -3.90 5.61
CA CYS A 51 9.23 -5.12 4.89
C CYS A 51 10.02 -6.37 5.28
N ASP A 52 11.16 -6.24 5.95
CA ASP A 52 11.99 -7.37 6.39
C ASP A 52 11.56 -7.91 7.77
N TYR A 53 10.70 -7.17 8.48
CA TYR A 53 10.29 -7.47 9.85
C TYR A 53 8.78 -7.67 9.99
N PHE A 54 7.98 -6.90 9.25
CA PHE A 54 6.53 -7.02 9.27
C PHE A 54 6.06 -8.00 8.21
N HIS A 55 5.26 -8.98 8.64
CA HIS A 55 4.64 -9.95 7.76
C HIS A 55 3.56 -9.30 6.90
N LEU A 56 2.84 -8.35 7.48
CA LEU A 56 1.77 -7.61 6.82
C LEU A 56 1.82 -6.14 7.23
N ILE A 57 1.74 -5.26 6.24
CA ILE A 57 1.66 -3.81 6.42
C ILE A 57 0.35 -3.33 5.81
N GLY A 58 -0.52 -2.75 6.63
CA GLY A 58 -1.84 -2.30 6.22
C GLY A 58 -2.13 -0.88 6.64
N GLY A 59 -2.99 -0.20 5.89
CA GLY A 59 -3.47 1.09 6.33
C GLY A 59 -4.60 1.68 5.49
N THR A 60 -5.18 2.75 6.05
CA THR A 60 -6.31 3.47 5.49
C THR A 60 -5.92 4.94 5.22
N SER A 61 -6.36 5.50 4.09
CA SER A 61 -6.04 6.88 3.69
C SER A 61 -4.53 7.15 3.63
N THR A 62 -4.02 8.11 4.42
CA THR A 62 -2.59 8.37 4.49
C THR A 62 -1.81 7.13 4.91
N GLY A 63 -2.31 6.37 5.89
CA GLY A 63 -1.68 5.14 6.32
C GLY A 63 -1.61 4.09 5.21
N GLY A 64 -2.59 4.08 4.30
CA GLY A 64 -2.56 3.27 3.09
C GLY A 64 -1.43 3.66 2.13
N LEU A 65 -1.20 4.97 1.91
CA LEU A 65 -0.04 5.43 1.13
C LEU A 65 1.28 5.02 1.77
N ILE A 66 1.39 5.16 3.10
CA ILE A 66 2.59 4.77 3.83
C ILE A 66 2.79 3.26 3.76
N ALA A 67 1.72 2.45 3.87
CA ALA A 67 1.77 1.01 3.70
C ALA A 67 2.29 0.60 2.31
N LEU A 68 1.89 1.32 1.25
CA LEU A 68 2.45 1.13 -0.09
C LEU A 68 3.95 1.44 -0.12
N MET A 69 4.37 2.59 0.41
CA MET A 69 5.79 2.95 0.44
C MET A 69 6.65 1.89 1.15
N LEU A 70 6.22 1.46 2.34
CA LEU A 70 7.01 0.56 3.18
C LEU A 70 6.97 -0.90 2.73
N GLY A 71 5.81 -1.40 2.30
CA GLY A 71 5.64 -2.80 1.92
C GLY A 71 5.77 -3.01 0.41
N ARG A 72 4.92 -2.32 -0.38
CA ARG A 72 4.87 -2.50 -1.84
C ARG A 72 6.13 -2.00 -2.55
N LEU A 73 6.61 -0.81 -2.17
CA LEU A 73 7.78 -0.16 -2.77
C LEU A 73 9.08 -0.47 -2.01
N LYS A 74 8.99 -1.20 -0.89
CA LYS A 74 10.11 -1.62 -0.06
C LYS A 74 11.06 -0.46 0.32
N MET A 75 10.49 0.71 0.61
CA MET A 75 11.23 1.86 1.11
C MET A 75 11.63 1.64 2.57
N SER A 76 12.82 2.12 2.93
CA SER A 76 13.17 2.40 4.33
C SER A 76 12.26 3.47 4.91
N THR A 77 12.21 3.56 6.24
CA THR A 77 11.45 4.63 6.92
C THR A 77 11.96 6.03 6.55
N LYS A 78 13.27 6.18 6.33
CA LYS A 78 13.83 7.45 5.87
C LYS A 78 13.35 7.84 4.46
N GLU A 79 13.45 6.94 3.50
CA GLU A 79 12.97 7.17 2.12
C GLU A 79 11.47 7.47 2.11
N ALA A 80 10.69 6.78 2.94
CA ALA A 80 9.26 7.00 3.07
C ALA A 80 8.93 8.37 3.70
N ILE A 81 9.69 8.85 4.70
CA ILE A 81 9.53 10.20 5.26
C ILE A 81 9.75 11.25 4.17
N ASP A 82 10.88 11.16 3.47
CA ASP A 82 11.28 12.13 2.45
C ASP A 82 10.25 12.15 1.30
N SER A 83 9.85 10.97 0.82
CA SER A 83 8.85 10.81 -0.25
C SER A 83 7.47 11.29 0.18
N TYR A 84 7.02 10.93 1.38
CA TYR A 84 5.69 11.30 1.88
C TYR A 84 5.59 12.80 2.14
N ALA A 85 6.61 13.42 2.74
CA ALA A 85 6.63 14.86 2.99
C ALA A 85 6.58 15.66 1.67
N PHE A 86 7.39 15.27 0.68
CA PHE A 86 7.36 15.86 -0.65
C PHE A 86 5.97 15.71 -1.31
N LEU A 87 5.47 14.48 -1.34
CA LEU A 87 4.19 14.14 -1.94
C LEU A 87 3.05 14.91 -1.28
N ALA A 88 3.00 14.92 0.05
CA ALA A 88 1.95 15.61 0.80
C ALA A 88 1.98 17.13 0.56
N GLY A 89 3.17 17.73 0.42
CA GLY A 89 3.34 19.13 0.04
C GLY A 89 2.74 19.45 -1.34
N LYS A 90 2.96 18.59 -2.33
CA LYS A 90 2.42 18.78 -3.70
C LYS A 90 0.93 18.47 -3.80
N ILE A 91 0.47 17.44 -3.11
CA ILE A 91 -0.91 16.96 -3.18
C ILE A 91 -1.86 17.86 -2.38
N PHE A 92 -1.47 18.21 -1.16
CA PHE A 92 -2.32 18.96 -0.22
C PHE A 92 -1.91 20.44 -0.10
N GLY A 93 -0.91 20.89 -0.87
CA GLY A 93 -0.48 22.27 -0.92
C GLY A 93 -1.46 23.20 -1.64
N ASN A 94 -1.34 24.50 -1.34
CA ASN A 94 -2.21 25.54 -1.90
C ASN A 94 -2.19 25.59 -3.43
N GLU A 95 -1.05 25.25 -4.05
CA GLU A 95 -0.85 25.20 -5.51
C GLU A 95 -1.84 24.24 -6.21
N ASN A 96 -2.24 23.18 -5.49
CA ASN A 96 -3.14 22.16 -6.00
C ASN A 96 -4.62 22.39 -5.63
N ARG A 97 -4.91 23.45 -4.85
CA ARG A 97 -6.27 23.82 -4.47
C ARG A 97 -7.00 24.43 -5.66
N LYS A 98 -8.27 24.07 -5.85
CA LYS A 98 -9.14 24.73 -6.84
C LYS A 98 -9.51 26.13 -6.32
N GLY A 99 -9.36 27.17 -7.15
CA GLY A 99 -9.46 28.58 -6.73
C GLY A 99 -10.85 29.01 -6.22
N GLN A 100 -10.89 29.89 -5.21
CA GLN A 100 -12.10 30.28 -4.44
C GLN A 100 -13.17 31.11 -5.21
N ALA A 101 -12.81 31.80 -6.29
CA ALA A 101 -13.72 32.76 -6.94
C ALA A 101 -14.97 32.13 -7.60
N LEU A 102 -14.89 30.87 -8.03
CA LEU A 102 -16.04 30.13 -8.58
C LEU A 102 -16.74 29.24 -7.54
N VAL A 103 -16.14 29.10 -6.36
CA VAL A 103 -16.48 28.12 -5.32
C VAL A 103 -17.58 28.69 -4.40
N GLY A 104 -17.49 29.96 -3.98
CA GLY A 104 -18.46 30.55 -3.05
C GLY A 104 -19.91 30.68 -3.58
N PHE A 105 -20.09 30.94 -4.88
CA PHE A 105 -21.44 31.15 -5.47
C PHE A 105 -22.08 29.86 -6.03
N LEU A 106 -21.27 28.88 -6.48
CA LEU A 106 -21.77 27.61 -7.03
C LEU A 106 -21.72 26.41 -6.05
N ASP A 107 -20.90 26.41 -4.99
CA ASP A 107 -20.79 25.26 -4.07
C ASP A 107 -22.06 24.99 -3.29
N ARG A 108 -22.87 26.02 -3.02
CA ARG A 108 -24.16 25.88 -2.35
C ARG A 108 -25.15 24.99 -3.12
N LEU A 109 -24.88 24.74 -4.41
CA LEU A 109 -25.73 23.96 -5.31
C LEU A 109 -25.12 22.61 -5.73
N ASN A 110 -23.83 22.32 -5.46
CA ASN A 110 -23.19 21.08 -5.91
C ASN A 110 -22.10 20.59 -4.93
N ALA A 111 -22.49 19.72 -3.98
CA ALA A 111 -21.62 19.13 -2.95
C ALA A 111 -20.61 18.07 -3.45
N GLU A 112 -20.31 17.99 -4.76
CA GLU A 112 -19.49 16.93 -5.37
C GLU A 112 -18.08 17.35 -5.83
N LYS A 113 -17.67 18.61 -5.64
CA LYS A 113 -16.41 19.11 -6.20
C LYS A 113 -15.28 19.07 -5.16
N GLY A 114 -14.51 17.97 -5.15
CA GLY A 114 -13.31 17.84 -4.31
C GLY A 114 -12.32 19.03 -4.43
N THR A 115 -11.72 19.40 -3.31
CA THR A 115 -10.87 20.59 -3.07
C THR A 115 -9.58 20.61 -3.90
N PHE A 116 -9.00 19.44 -4.16
CA PHE A 116 -7.70 19.29 -4.83
C PHE A 116 -7.85 18.67 -6.23
N LYS A 117 -6.90 18.95 -7.13
CA LYS A 117 -6.93 18.36 -8.48
C LYS A 117 -6.52 16.89 -8.43
N ALA A 118 -7.32 16.05 -9.08
CA ALA A 118 -7.08 14.62 -9.11
C ALA A 118 -5.84 14.26 -9.98
N THR A 119 -5.63 15.02 -11.05
CA THR A 119 -4.51 14.83 -11.98
C THR A 119 -3.16 15.01 -11.29
N THR A 120 -3.01 16.06 -10.46
CA THR A 120 -1.77 16.33 -9.72
C THR A 120 -1.35 15.12 -8.89
N PHE A 121 -2.27 14.56 -8.09
CA PHE A 121 -1.87 13.42 -7.25
C PHE A 121 -1.54 12.17 -8.08
N VAL A 122 -2.24 11.89 -9.18
CA VAL A 122 -1.86 10.76 -10.05
C VAL A 122 -0.45 10.98 -10.60
N ASN A 123 -0.15 12.18 -11.09
CA ASN A 123 1.16 12.53 -11.62
C ASN A 123 2.25 12.42 -10.55
N GLU A 124 2.01 12.92 -9.34
CA GLU A 124 3.01 12.86 -8.27
C GLU A 124 3.28 11.43 -7.78
N ILE A 125 2.26 10.57 -7.67
CA ILE A 125 2.49 9.15 -7.39
C ILE A 125 3.32 8.51 -8.51
N LYS A 126 2.99 8.78 -9.77
CA LYS A 126 3.74 8.27 -10.93
C LYS A 126 5.19 8.79 -10.96
N ASN A 127 5.43 10.01 -10.51
CA ASN A 127 6.77 10.58 -10.35
C ASN A 127 7.56 9.85 -9.28
N VAL A 128 6.95 9.57 -8.12
CA VAL A 128 7.57 8.77 -7.04
C VAL A 128 7.92 7.36 -7.52
N LEU A 129 7.04 6.72 -8.30
CA LEU A 129 7.35 5.40 -8.88
C LEU A 129 8.56 5.48 -9.82
N SER A 130 8.57 6.46 -10.73
CA SER A 130 9.68 6.67 -11.67
C SER A 130 11.01 6.93 -10.96
N SER A 131 11.02 7.74 -9.89
CA SER A 131 12.24 8.12 -9.18
C SER A 131 12.94 6.95 -8.50
N ILE A 132 12.20 5.88 -8.20
CA ILE A 132 12.74 4.63 -7.64
C ILE A 132 12.86 3.50 -8.68
N GLY A 133 12.72 3.82 -9.97
CA GLY A 133 12.86 2.86 -11.08
C GLY A 133 11.66 1.91 -11.25
N VAL A 134 10.49 2.24 -10.71
CA VAL A 134 9.25 1.48 -10.86
C VAL A 134 8.43 2.07 -12.00
N ASN A 135 7.83 1.21 -12.84
CA ASN A 135 6.95 1.65 -13.91
C ASN A 135 5.78 2.49 -13.34
N PRO A 136 5.49 3.68 -13.87
CA PRO A 136 4.35 4.52 -13.46
C PRO A 136 2.99 3.80 -13.45
N ASP A 137 2.82 2.79 -14.29
CA ASP A 137 1.62 1.96 -14.43
C ASP A 137 1.84 0.53 -13.89
N ALA A 138 2.80 0.35 -12.98
CA ALA A 138 3.01 -0.92 -12.27
C ALA A 138 1.75 -1.37 -11.53
N ARG A 139 1.47 -2.68 -11.57
CA ARG A 139 0.30 -3.22 -10.87
C ARG A 139 0.52 -3.26 -9.38
N MET A 140 -0.58 -3.20 -8.64
CA MET A 140 -0.59 -3.40 -7.21
C MET A 140 -0.09 -4.80 -6.80
N MET A 141 -0.42 -5.81 -7.62
CA MET A 141 -0.11 -7.23 -7.38
C MET A 141 1.20 -7.72 -8.03
N ASP A 142 1.91 -6.90 -8.80
CA ASP A 142 3.16 -7.35 -9.43
C ASP A 142 4.27 -7.51 -8.38
N ASP A 143 5.09 -8.55 -8.47
CA ASP A 143 6.33 -8.56 -7.71
C ASP A 143 7.25 -7.46 -8.25
N ILE A 144 7.43 -6.37 -7.49
CA ILE A 144 8.59 -5.51 -7.73
C ILE A 144 9.77 -6.31 -7.17
N ARG A 145 10.28 -7.22 -8.00
CA ARG A 145 11.66 -7.67 -7.90
C ARG A 145 12.52 -6.47 -8.30
N ILE A 146 12.74 -5.53 -7.36
CA ILE A 146 13.72 -4.45 -7.52
C ILE A 146 15.05 -5.17 -7.83
N GLY A 147 15.51 -5.12 -9.08
CA GLY A 147 16.80 -5.71 -9.48
C GLY A 147 16.81 -6.68 -10.67
N GLN A 148 15.71 -6.93 -11.38
CA GLN A 148 15.80 -7.48 -12.74
C GLN A 148 15.23 -6.49 -13.75
N CYS A 149 16.08 -5.52 -14.13
CA CYS A 149 15.99 -4.98 -15.48
C CYS A 149 15.89 -6.17 -16.44
N LYS A 150 14.86 -6.16 -17.31
CA LYS A 150 14.82 -7.07 -18.45
C LYS A 150 16.14 -6.95 -19.20
N LEU A 151 16.99 -7.97 -19.15
CA LEU A 151 18.07 -8.08 -20.11
C LEU A 151 17.41 -8.29 -21.49
N PRO A 152 17.96 -7.66 -22.55
CA PRO A 152 17.41 -7.78 -23.88
C PRO A 152 17.46 -9.23 -24.34
N ASN A 153 16.47 -9.60 -25.14
CA ASN A 153 16.38 -10.90 -25.80
C ASN A 153 17.70 -11.26 -26.48
N THR A 154 18.35 -12.32 -26.03
CA THR A 154 19.25 -13.11 -26.85
C THR A 154 18.71 -14.53 -26.89
N SER A 155 18.23 -14.91 -28.07
CA SER A 155 18.06 -16.29 -28.48
C SER A 155 19.34 -17.06 -28.17
N ASP A 156 19.26 -18.12 -27.37
CA ASP A 156 20.07 -19.33 -27.52
C ASP A 156 19.51 -20.49 -26.65
N ASN A 157 19.25 -21.59 -27.36
CA ASN A 157 18.80 -22.96 -27.05
C ASN A 157 18.35 -23.46 -25.65
N PRO A 158 17.36 -24.40 -25.63
CA PRO A 158 16.82 -25.00 -24.41
C PRO A 158 17.61 -26.26 -24.01
N ALA A 159 18.27 -26.25 -22.87
CA ALA A 159 18.75 -27.47 -22.23
C ALA A 159 18.83 -27.33 -20.71
N LYS A 160 17.87 -27.97 -20.04
CA LYS A 160 17.95 -28.59 -18.72
C LYS A 160 18.32 -27.67 -17.54
N SER A 161 17.30 -27.27 -16.79
CA SER A 161 17.35 -27.43 -15.33
C SER A 161 16.15 -28.27 -14.90
N HIS A 162 16.48 -29.37 -14.23
CA HIS A 162 15.58 -30.42 -13.80
C HIS A 162 14.49 -29.86 -12.87
N THR A 163 13.24 -30.10 -13.24
CA THR A 163 12.13 -30.20 -12.29
C THR A 163 12.36 -31.44 -11.44
N THR A 164 12.71 -31.27 -10.16
CA THR A 164 12.50 -32.32 -9.17
C THR A 164 11.10 -32.16 -8.61
N ASP A 165 10.34 -33.23 -8.76
CA ASP A 165 8.97 -33.42 -8.30
C ASP A 165 8.77 -33.12 -6.82
N ALA A 166 7.52 -32.78 -6.54
CA ALA A 166 6.89 -32.61 -5.25
C ALA A 166 7.28 -33.72 -4.25
N GLY A 167 8.19 -33.38 -3.33
CA GLY A 167 8.31 -34.01 -2.03
C GLY A 167 7.52 -33.18 -1.01
N ASN A 168 6.49 -33.79 -0.42
CA ASN A 168 5.83 -33.28 0.78
C ASN A 168 6.88 -33.02 1.86
N ASP A 169 7.18 -31.75 2.11
CA ASP A 169 7.80 -31.32 3.36
C ASP A 169 6.94 -30.20 3.94
N THR A 170 5.91 -30.59 4.68
CA THR A 170 5.06 -29.70 5.49
C THR A 170 5.81 -29.21 6.74
N SER A 171 7.08 -28.84 6.60
CA SER A 171 7.67 -27.89 7.54
C SER A 171 7.02 -26.53 7.24
N LEU A 172 6.49 -25.88 8.27
CA LEU A 172 5.83 -24.57 8.16
C LEU A 172 6.77 -23.59 7.45
N ALA A 173 6.60 -23.43 6.14
CA ALA A 173 7.34 -22.45 5.36
C ALA A 173 7.19 -21.09 6.06
N ARG A 174 8.33 -20.46 6.38
CA ARG A 174 8.36 -19.21 7.11
C ARG A 174 7.40 -18.22 6.43
N PRO A 175 6.46 -17.60 7.16
CA PRO A 175 5.52 -16.68 6.54
C PRO A 175 6.29 -15.55 5.86
N GLU A 176 6.05 -15.38 4.56
CA GLU A 176 6.70 -14.37 3.75
C GLU A 176 6.38 -12.96 4.29
N LYS A 177 7.41 -12.12 4.40
CA LYS A 177 7.32 -10.76 4.94
C LYS A 177 7.17 -9.70 3.84
N GLY A 178 6.75 -8.51 4.23
CA GLY A 178 6.64 -7.36 3.33
C GLY A 178 5.37 -7.33 2.49
N LYS A 179 4.37 -8.18 2.80
CA LYS A 179 3.06 -8.10 2.18
C LYS A 179 2.38 -6.80 2.57
N ALA A 180 1.76 -6.11 1.61
CA ALA A 180 1.03 -4.89 1.88
C ALA A 180 -0.42 -4.99 1.44
N PHE A 181 -1.29 -4.25 2.12
CA PHE A 181 -2.63 -4.00 1.65
C PHE A 181 -3.08 -2.59 1.99
N VAL A 182 -4.07 -2.14 1.23
CA VAL A 182 -4.67 -0.82 1.37
C VAL A 182 -6.18 -0.97 1.39
N CYS A 183 -6.81 -0.26 2.33
CA CYS A 183 -8.27 -0.23 2.44
C CYS A 183 -8.85 0.91 1.59
N ALA A 184 -10.01 0.68 0.96
CA ALA A 184 -10.85 1.74 0.40
C ALA A 184 -12.33 1.37 0.53
N LEU A 185 -13.21 2.37 0.58
CA LEU A 185 -14.65 2.15 0.63
C LEU A 185 -15.23 2.11 -0.79
N SER A 186 -15.90 1.02 -1.13
CA SER A 186 -16.66 0.88 -2.38
C SER A 186 -18.04 1.52 -2.23
N SER A 187 -18.52 2.20 -3.26
CA SER A 187 -19.91 2.70 -3.32
C SER A 187 -20.93 1.58 -3.40
N ILE A 188 -20.53 0.43 -3.94
CA ILE A 188 -21.37 -0.76 -4.12
C ILE A 188 -21.48 -1.52 -2.80
N ASN A 189 -20.40 -1.56 -2.01
CA ASN A 189 -20.37 -2.22 -0.71
C ASN A 189 -19.76 -1.30 0.35
N THR A 190 -20.63 -0.58 1.05
CA THR A 190 -20.27 0.30 2.16
C THR A 190 -20.16 -0.43 3.50
N THR A 191 -20.53 -1.71 3.56
CA THR A 191 -20.51 -2.51 4.80
C THR A 191 -19.10 -3.04 5.09
N PHE A 192 -18.34 -3.40 4.06
CA PHE A 192 -16.98 -3.90 4.21
C PHE A 192 -16.00 -3.16 3.29
N PRO A 193 -14.82 -2.76 3.80
CA PRO A 193 -13.83 -2.12 2.97
C PRO A 193 -13.31 -3.08 1.89
N ARG A 194 -13.08 -2.54 0.70
CA ARG A 194 -12.29 -3.19 -0.34
C ARG A 194 -10.83 -3.17 0.08
N LEU A 195 -10.17 -4.31 -0.09
CA LEU A 195 -8.75 -4.47 0.17
C LEU A 195 -8.01 -4.64 -1.15
N PHE A 196 -7.09 -3.71 -1.44
CA PHE A 196 -6.12 -3.84 -2.52
C PHE A 196 -4.84 -4.43 -1.94
N ARG A 197 -4.46 -5.63 -2.35
CA ARG A 197 -3.34 -6.39 -1.78
C ARG A 197 -2.20 -6.50 -2.77
N THR A 198 -1.01 -6.76 -2.25
CA THR A 198 0.19 -7.10 -3.04
C THR A 198 0.44 -8.60 -3.12
N TYR A 199 -0.53 -9.41 -2.72
CA TYR A 199 -0.44 -10.86 -2.64
C TYR A 199 -1.79 -11.49 -3.00
N PRO A 200 -1.77 -12.68 -3.62
CA PRO A 200 -2.99 -13.37 -4.02
C PRO A 200 -3.73 -13.91 -2.79
N VAL A 201 -5.05 -13.94 -2.88
CA VAL A 201 -5.93 -14.57 -1.89
C VAL A 201 -6.91 -15.47 -2.62
N ARG A 202 -7.18 -16.66 -2.05
CA ARG A 202 -8.08 -17.64 -2.67
C ARG A 202 -9.54 -17.19 -2.69
N SER A 203 -9.94 -16.35 -1.73
CA SER A 203 -11.29 -15.83 -1.57
C SER A 203 -11.24 -14.30 -1.55
N ASN A 204 -12.16 -13.66 -2.28
CA ASN A 204 -12.24 -12.21 -2.43
C ASN A 204 -10.95 -11.59 -3.00
N PRO A 205 -10.57 -11.95 -4.26
CA PRO A 205 -9.39 -11.43 -4.91
C PRO A 205 -9.42 -9.91 -4.98
N SER A 206 -8.23 -9.31 -4.87
CA SER A 206 -8.06 -7.86 -5.02
C SER A 206 -8.34 -7.45 -6.47
N ALA A 207 -8.90 -6.27 -6.68
CA ALA A 207 -9.05 -5.73 -8.03
C ALA A 207 -7.68 -5.59 -8.71
N ASN A 208 -7.61 -5.94 -9.99
CA ASN A 208 -6.38 -5.80 -10.78
C ASN A 208 -6.13 -4.33 -11.16
N CYS A 209 -5.64 -3.55 -10.19
CA CYS A 209 -5.40 -2.13 -10.34
C CYS A 209 -3.91 -1.78 -10.35
N MET A 210 -3.61 -0.57 -10.81
CA MET A 210 -2.31 0.07 -10.71
C MET A 210 -2.06 0.57 -9.28
N ILE A 211 -0.79 0.75 -8.90
CA ILE A 211 -0.43 1.28 -7.58
C ILE A 211 -1.07 2.66 -7.35
N TRP A 212 -1.06 3.53 -8.37
CA TRP A 212 -1.64 4.87 -8.26
C TRP A 212 -3.17 4.85 -8.12
N GLU A 213 -3.86 3.83 -8.64
CA GLU A 213 -5.31 3.65 -8.48
C GLU A 213 -5.65 3.26 -7.04
N ALA A 214 -4.92 2.30 -6.45
CA ALA A 214 -5.09 1.93 -5.04
C ALA A 214 -4.80 3.11 -4.10
N ALA A 215 -3.72 3.84 -4.37
CA ALA A 215 -3.35 5.07 -3.67
C ALA A 215 -4.45 6.14 -3.73
N ARG A 216 -5.07 6.30 -4.90
CA ARG A 216 -6.20 7.20 -5.14
C ARG A 216 -7.44 6.78 -4.36
N ALA A 217 -7.81 5.50 -4.44
CA ALA A 217 -9.00 4.97 -3.80
C ALA A 217 -8.95 5.11 -2.28
N THR A 218 -7.80 4.84 -1.66
CA THR A 218 -7.67 4.93 -0.20
C THR A 218 -7.69 6.36 0.33
N THR A 219 -7.11 7.30 -0.41
CA THR A 219 -6.99 8.71 -0.01
C THR A 219 -8.16 9.59 -0.45
N ALA A 220 -9.24 8.99 -0.93
CA ALA A 220 -10.41 9.70 -1.42
C ALA A 220 -11.20 10.44 -0.31
N ALA A 221 -10.57 10.95 0.76
CA ALA A 221 -11.22 11.56 1.92
C ALA A 221 -12.29 12.62 1.55
N PRO A 222 -13.39 12.74 2.33
CA PRO A 222 -14.53 13.56 1.94
C PRO A 222 -14.09 14.99 1.76
N THR A 223 -14.55 15.63 0.69
CA THR A 223 -14.19 17.00 0.28
C THR A 223 -12.79 17.19 -0.31
N TYR A 224 -11.87 16.22 -0.27
CA TYR A 224 -10.50 16.40 -0.80
C TYR A 224 -10.39 16.08 -2.30
N PHE A 225 -10.89 14.92 -2.70
CA PHE A 225 -10.81 14.44 -4.10
C PHE A 225 -12.18 13.95 -4.59
N LYS A 226 -12.33 13.92 -5.92
CA LYS A 226 -13.45 13.23 -6.54
C LYS A 226 -13.31 11.71 -6.37
N PRO A 227 -14.41 10.95 -6.36
CA PRO A 227 -14.37 9.50 -6.44
C PRO A 227 -13.54 9.01 -7.63
N ILE A 228 -12.99 7.81 -7.51
CA ILE A 228 -12.26 7.12 -8.59
C ILE A 228 -13.00 5.84 -8.96
N ASP A 229 -13.10 5.59 -10.27
CA ASP A 229 -13.59 4.32 -10.79
C ASP A 229 -12.41 3.40 -11.10
N ILE A 230 -12.46 2.17 -10.60
CA ILE A 230 -11.47 1.13 -10.90
C ILE A 230 -12.19 -0.05 -11.56
N ALA A 231 -11.63 -0.53 -12.66
CA ALA A 231 -12.19 -1.67 -13.37
C ALA A 231 -12.14 -2.94 -12.51
N GLN A 232 -13.22 -3.74 -12.56
CA GLN A 232 -13.27 -5.04 -11.91
C GLN A 232 -12.86 -6.15 -12.89
N GLU A 233 -12.33 -7.25 -12.34
CA GLU A 233 -11.84 -8.40 -13.11
C GLU A 233 -12.94 -9.07 -13.95
N TYR A 234 -14.17 -9.14 -13.44
CA TYR A 234 -15.31 -9.78 -14.10
C TYR A 234 -16.18 -8.82 -14.92
N GLY A 235 -15.64 -7.63 -15.24
CA GLY A 235 -16.37 -6.56 -15.94
C GLY A 235 -17.07 -5.59 -14.98
N GLY A 236 -17.32 -4.38 -15.48
CA GLY A 236 -17.86 -3.28 -14.67
C GLY A 236 -16.80 -2.42 -13.98
N LYS A 237 -17.26 -1.38 -13.29
CA LYS A 237 -16.42 -0.44 -12.54
C LYS A 237 -16.90 -0.38 -11.10
N ASP A 238 -15.97 -0.39 -10.15
CA ASP A 238 -16.24 -0.10 -8.74
C ASP A 238 -15.84 1.36 -8.48
N THR A 239 -16.75 2.15 -7.93
CA THR A 239 -16.49 3.55 -7.60
C THR A 239 -16.09 3.65 -6.14
N PHE A 240 -14.91 4.21 -5.88
CA PHE A 240 -14.40 4.39 -4.53
C PHE A 240 -14.74 5.77 -4.02
N THR A 241 -15.56 5.80 -2.98
CA THR A 241 -16.08 7.03 -2.40
C THR A 241 -15.33 7.43 -1.14
N PRO A 242 -15.46 8.70 -0.76
CA PRO A 242 -14.85 9.18 0.46
C PRO A 242 -15.24 8.48 1.76
N TRP A 243 -14.25 8.27 2.64
CA TRP A 243 -14.43 7.71 3.98
C TRP A 243 -15.15 8.69 4.91
N SER A 244 -16.36 8.38 5.38
CA SER A 244 -16.87 9.06 6.58
C SER A 244 -16.03 8.61 7.80
N GLN A 245 -15.59 9.56 8.63
CA GLN A 245 -14.67 9.29 9.75
C GLN A 245 -15.16 8.19 10.71
N ALA A 246 -16.48 8.13 10.97
CA ALA A 246 -17.10 7.11 11.82
C ALA A 246 -17.03 5.66 11.27
N TYR A 247 -16.79 5.47 9.97
CA TYR A 247 -16.68 4.15 9.35
C TYR A 247 -15.25 3.58 9.39
N VAL A 248 -14.23 4.44 9.43
CA VAL A 248 -12.81 4.03 9.47
C VAL A 248 -12.52 3.31 10.79
N GLU A 249 -12.89 3.94 11.90
CA GLU A 249 -12.56 3.48 13.26
C GLU A 249 -13.19 2.11 13.61
N LYS A 250 -14.32 1.73 12.99
CA LYS A 250 -15.04 0.50 13.32
C LYS A 250 -14.55 -0.74 12.56
N ASN A 251 -13.85 -0.57 11.44
CA ASN A 251 -13.62 -1.66 10.47
C ASN A 251 -12.15 -2.03 10.23
N ASP A 252 -11.19 -1.29 10.78
CA ASP A 252 -9.76 -1.56 10.55
C ASP A 252 -9.35 -2.95 11.09
N LEU A 253 -9.81 -3.35 12.28
CA LEU A 253 -9.51 -4.67 12.84
C LEU A 253 -10.06 -5.83 11.97
N ASP A 254 -11.27 -5.67 11.45
CA ASP A 254 -11.88 -6.67 10.57
C ASP A 254 -11.23 -6.69 9.19
N ALA A 255 -10.74 -5.54 8.72
CA ALA A 255 -9.88 -5.47 7.53
C ALA A 255 -8.61 -6.29 7.73
N PHE A 256 -7.92 -6.17 8.87
CA PHE A 256 -6.73 -6.97 9.18
C PHE A 256 -7.02 -8.48 9.24
N LYS A 257 -8.11 -8.88 9.89
CA LYS A 257 -8.52 -10.30 9.92
C LYS A 257 -8.78 -10.87 8.52
N LYS A 258 -9.35 -10.05 7.62
CA LYS A 258 -9.62 -10.42 6.22
C LYS A 258 -8.41 -10.25 5.28
N ALA A 259 -7.40 -9.49 5.70
CA ALA A 259 -6.15 -9.31 4.98
C ALA A 259 -5.11 -10.38 5.36
N SER A 260 -5.29 -11.08 6.49
CA SER A 260 -4.38 -12.16 6.89
C SER A 260 -4.21 -13.19 5.74
N PRO A 261 -2.98 -13.42 5.26
CA PRO A 261 -2.69 -14.48 4.30
C PRO A 261 -2.94 -15.82 5.02
N ARG A 262 -4.03 -16.51 4.68
CA ARG A 262 -4.30 -17.88 5.14
C ARG A 262 -3.61 -18.89 4.25
#